data_AF-A0A4V0ICG9-F1
#
_entry.id   AF-A0A4V0ICG9-F1
#
_cell.length_a   1.000
_cell.length_b   1.000
_cell.length_c   1.000
_cell.angle_alpha   90.00
_cell.angle_beta   90.00
_cell.angle_gamma   90.00
#
_symmetry.space_group_name_H-M   'P 1'
#
loop_
_entity.id
_entity.type
_entity.pdbx_description
1 polymer ?
#
loop_
_entity_poly.entity_id
_entity_poly.type
_entity_poly.pdbx_seq_one_letter_code
_entity_poly.pdbx_strand_id
1 'polypeptide(L)' 'MQPTSIPLTARTGDPNTELLRQYGWSIGAFSGPYCVAWRGRDEVVLEWTADGWQYIGGRGAVGDL' A
#
# COMPACT_ATOMS: atom_id res chain seq x y z
N MET A 1 -11.67 27.63 16.20
CA MET A 1 -10.72 26.58 15.80
C MET A 1 -11.45 25.65 14.85
N GLN A 2 -11.29 25.84 13.53
CA GLN A 2 -11.83 24.91 12.54
C GLN A 2 -10.84 23.75 12.39
N PRO A 3 -11.29 22.48 12.38
CA PRO A 3 -10.45 21.39 11.95
C PRO A 3 -10.21 21.58 10.45
N THR A 4 -9.00 21.95 10.07
CA THR A 4 -8.57 21.98 8.68
C THR A 4 -8.62 20.54 8.18
N SER A 5 -9.68 20.20 7.46
CA SER A 5 -9.75 18.96 6.67
C SER A 5 -8.63 19.04 5.63
N ILE A 6 -7.49 18.44 5.95
CA ILE A 6 -6.42 18.28 5.00
C ILE A 6 -6.99 17.33 3.94
N PRO A 7 -7.07 17.72 2.66
CA PRO A 7 -7.40 16.77 1.62
C PRO A 7 -6.40 15.63 1.72
N LEU A 8 -6.89 14.43 2.04
CA LEU A 8 -6.12 13.21 2.28
C LEU A 8 -5.15 12.91 1.11
N THR A 9 -5.42 13.49 -0.06
CA THR A 9 -4.68 13.36 -1.31
C THR A 9 -3.35 14.12 -1.37
N ALA A 10 -3.04 15.02 -0.42
CA ALA A 10 -1.95 16.00 -0.59
C ALA A 10 -0.71 15.79 0.29
N ARG A 11 -0.55 14.65 1.01
CA ARG A 11 0.60 14.44 1.92
C ARG A 11 1.43 13.18 1.70
N THR A 12 1.14 12.41 0.67
CA THR A 12 1.85 11.19 0.35
C THR A 12 2.57 11.38 -0.97
N GLY A 13 3.89 11.24 -0.99
CA GLY A 13 4.64 11.13 -2.25
C GLY A 13 4.11 9.99 -3.11
N ASP A 14 4.58 9.89 -4.35
CA ASP A 14 4.13 8.83 -5.26
C ASP A 14 4.29 7.43 -4.65
N PRO A 15 3.32 6.52 -4.84
CA PRO A 15 3.39 5.16 -4.31
C PRO A 15 4.68 4.44 -4.71
N ASN A 16 5.45 4.00 -3.71
CA ASN A 16 6.74 3.38 -3.97
C ASN A 16 6.64 1.86 -4.05
N THR A 17 6.45 1.33 -5.26
CA THR A 17 6.37 -0.12 -5.49
C THR A 17 7.70 -0.85 -5.27
N GLU A 18 8.84 -0.15 -5.28
CA GLU A 18 10.15 -0.79 -5.05
C GLU A 18 10.27 -1.34 -3.63
N LEU A 19 9.63 -0.72 -2.64
CA LEU A 19 9.60 -1.24 -1.26
C LEU A 19 9.00 -2.65 -1.22
N LEU A 20 7.87 -2.86 -1.91
CA LEU A 20 7.21 -4.15 -1.97
C LEU A 20 8.09 -5.20 -2.66
N ARG A 21 8.78 -4.81 -3.73
CA ARG A 21 9.74 -5.69 -4.43
C ARG A 21 10.92 -6.08 -3.55
N GLN A 22 11.45 -5.14 -2.74
CA GLN A 22 12.52 -5.41 -1.78
C GLN A 22 12.09 -6.44 -0.72
N TYR A 23 10.82 -6.42 -0.31
CA TYR A 23 10.23 -7.42 0.59
C TYR A 23 9.78 -8.72 -0.09
N GLY A 24 10.10 -8.89 -1.38
CA GLY A 24 9.80 -10.10 -2.14
C GLY A 24 8.36 -10.20 -2.66
N TRP A 25 7.61 -9.11 -2.65
CA TRP A 25 6.28 -9.04 -3.25
C TRP A 25 6.35 -8.71 -4.74
N SER A 26 5.48 -9.34 -5.52
CA SER A 26 5.23 -9.05 -6.93
C SER A 26 3.95 -8.24 -7.08
N ILE A 27 3.99 -7.12 -7.80
CA ILE A 27 2.80 -6.28 -8.03
C ILE A 27 2.01 -6.84 -9.22
N GLY A 28 0.73 -7.17 -8.99
CA GLY A 28 -0.16 -7.70 -10.03
C GLY A 28 -1.03 -6.62 -10.67
N ALA A 29 -1.64 -5.76 -9.85
CA ALA A 29 -2.51 -4.69 -10.31
C ALA A 29 -2.34 -3.43 -9.45
N PHE A 30 -2.59 -2.27 -10.04
CA PHE A 30 -2.41 -0.97 -9.41
C PHE A 30 -3.54 -0.02 -9.80
N SER A 31 -4.14 0.67 -8.83
CA SER A 31 -5.21 1.64 -9.05
C SER A 31 -5.17 2.75 -8.00
N GLY A 32 -4.72 3.94 -8.40
CA GLY A 32 -4.58 5.08 -7.50
C GLY A 32 -3.61 4.77 -6.34
N PRO A 33 -4.01 4.94 -5.06
CA PRO A 33 -3.16 4.58 -3.93
C PRO A 33 -3.19 3.07 -3.61
N TYR A 34 -3.96 2.26 -4.34
CA TYR A 34 -4.13 0.84 -4.04
C TYR A 34 -3.30 -0.05 -4.96
N CYS A 35 -2.76 -1.14 -4.42
CA CYS A 35 -2.16 -2.19 -5.24
C CYS A 35 -2.50 -3.59 -4.73
N VAL A 36 -2.52 -4.55 -5.66
CA VAL A 36 -2.56 -5.97 -5.36
C VAL A 36 -1.16 -6.53 -5.50
N ALA A 37 -0.68 -7.16 -4.43
CA ALA A 37 0.66 -7.72 -4.34
C ALA A 37 0.60 -9.21 -4.00
N TRP A 38 1.58 -9.97 -4.52
CA TRP A 38 1.64 -11.42 -4.42
C TRP A 38 2.99 -11.87 -3.87
N ARG A 39 2.99 -12.85 -2.97
CA ARG A 39 4.20 -13.54 -2.51
C ARG A 39 3.93 -15.04 -2.43
N GLY A 40 4.33 -15.77 -3.46
CA GLY A 40 3.98 -17.18 -3.60
C GLY A 40 2.47 -17.37 -3.76
N ARG A 41 1.81 -17.94 -2.75
CA ARG A 41 0.34 -18.12 -2.72
C ARG A 41 -0.39 -17.00 -1.96
N ASP A 42 0.35 -16.13 -1.30
CA ASP A 42 -0.20 -14.99 -0.57
C ASP A 42 -0.61 -13.91 -1.57
N GLU A 43 -1.87 -13.46 -1.51
CA GLU A 43 -2.39 -12.30 -2.22
C GLU A 43 -2.81 -11.26 -1.17
N VAL A 44 -2.35 -10.02 -1.32
CA VAL A 44 -2.69 -8.92 -0.42
C VAL A 44 -3.02 -7.66 -1.20
N VAL A 45 -3.94 -6.88 -0.65
CA VAL A 45 -4.30 -5.55 -1.12
C VAL A 45 -3.72 -4.55 -0.13
N LEU A 46 -2.96 -3.61 -0.68
CA LEU A 46 -2.26 -2.58 0.09
C LEU A 46 -2.76 -1.20 -0.34
N GLU A 47 -2.86 -0.30 0.62
CA GLU A 47 -3.10 1.13 0.40
C GLU A 47 -1.83 1.92 0.70
N TRP A 48 -1.47 2.86 -0.16
CA TRP A 48 -0.40 3.81 0.07
C TRP A 48 -0.91 4.97 0.92
N THR A 49 -0.36 5.09 2.13
CA THR A 49 -0.68 6.14 3.11
C THR A 49 0.56 6.97 3.41
N ALA A 50 0.41 7.99 4.27
CA ALA A 50 1.52 8.85 4.71
C ALA A 50 2.67 8.07 5.35
N ASP A 51 2.34 6.92 5.93
CA ASP A 51 3.26 6.04 6.63
C ASP A 51 3.77 4.88 5.74
N GLY A 52 3.40 4.87 4.45
CA GLY A 52 3.82 3.87 3.47
C GLY A 52 2.71 2.87 3.10
N TRP A 53 3.09 1.64 2.75
CA TRP A 53 2.13 0.61 2.39
C TRP A 53 1.44 0.06 3.63
N GLN A 54 0.10 0.07 3.62
CA GLN A 54 -0.73 -0.46 4.69
C GLN A 54 -1.58 -1.62 4.18
N TYR A 55 -1.65 -2.69 4.95
CA TYR A 55 -2.51 -3.83 4.63
C TYR A 55 -3.98 -3.51 4.87
N ILE A 56 -4.80 -3.72 3.84
CA ILE A 56 -6.25 -3.48 3.92
C ILE A 56 -7.11 -4.72 3.64
N GLY A 57 -6.51 -5.83 3.14
CA GLY A 57 -7.23 -7.09 2.96
C GLY A 57 -6.49 -8.08 2.06
N GLY A 58 -6.90 -9.36 2.05
CA GLY A 58 -6.28 -10.40 1.22
C GLY A 58 -6.31 -11.78 1.84
N ARG A 59 -5.66 -12.73 1.15
CA ARG A 59 -5.53 -14.14 1.55
C ARG A 59 -4.14 -14.47 2.12
N GLY A 60 -3.25 -13.49 2.21
CA GLY A 60 -1.89 -13.63 2.74
C GLY A 60 -1.67 -12.93 4.08
N ALA A 61 -0.69 -13.41 4.84
CA ALA A 61 -0.19 -12.70 6.02
C ALA A 61 0.84 -11.65 5.59
N VAL A 62 0.52 -10.38 5.78
CA VAL A 62 1.48 -9.29 5.71
C VAL A 62 2.27 -9.31 7.03
N GLY A 63 3.51 -9.83 6.98
CA GLY A 63 4.48 -9.58 8.06
C GLY A 63 4.92 -8.11 8.06
N ASP A 64 5.77 -7.70 9.00
CA ASP A 64 6.31 -6.33 9.10
C ASP A 64 6.75 -5.81 7.71
N LEU A 65 6.06 -4.80 7.18
CA LEU A 65 6.34 -4.07 5.92
C LEU A 65 6.98 -2.73 6.25
#